data_AF-A0A928DCS8-F1
#
_entry.id   AF-A0A928DCS8-F1
#
_cell.length_a   1.000
_cell.length_b   1.000
_cell.length_c   1.000
_cell.angle_alpha   90.00
_cell.angle_beta   90.00
_cell.angle_gamma   90.00
#
_symmetry.space_group_name_H-M   'P 1'
#
loop_
_entity.id
_entity.type
_entity.pdbx_description
1 polymer ?
#
loop_
_entity_poly.entity_id
_entity_poly.type
_entity_poly.pdbx_seq_one_letter_code
_entity_poly.pdbx_strand_id
1 'polypeptide(L)' 'MANDATKNLSELAEVFKALGHPTRLWIVRNLAKGEMCVCDFVEGTGEEFSSVSQHLNGLFDGL' A
#
# COMPACT_ATOMS: atom_id res chain seq x y z
N MET A 1 -24.12 9.86 -16.62
CA MET A 1 -24.43 9.59 -15.19
C MET A 1 -23.75 8.27 -14.86
N ALA A 2 -22.70 8.28 -14.04
CA ALA A 2 -22.06 7.04 -13.60
C ALA A 2 -23.08 6.25 -12.77
N ASN A 3 -23.26 4.97 -13.09
CA ASN A 3 -24.19 4.06 -12.43
C ASN A 3 -23.86 4.00 -10.93
N ASP A 4 -24.84 4.22 -10.05
CA ASP A 4 -24.72 4.11 -8.58
C ASP A 4 -24.07 2.78 -8.15
N ALA A 5 -24.26 1.69 -8.92
CA ALA A 5 -23.61 0.40 -8.69
C ALA A 5 -22.08 0.40 -8.86
N THR A 6 -21.50 1.40 -9.53
CA THR A 6 -20.05 1.51 -9.76
C THR A 6 -19.33 2.40 -8.76
N LYS A 7 -20.05 3.16 -7.92
CA LYS A 7 -19.46 4.07 -6.94
C LYS A 7 -18.54 3.32 -5.97
N ASN A 8 -19.04 2.24 -5.38
CA ASN A 8 -18.27 1.38 -4.47
C ASN A 8 -17.11 0.64 -5.18
N LEU A 9 -17.24 0.40 -6.50
CA LEU A 9 -16.17 -0.23 -7.28
C LEU A 9 -15.02 0.75 -7.53
N SER A 10 -15.29 2.06 -7.60
CA SER A 10 -14.25 3.08 -7.74
C SER A 10 -13.36 3.16 -6.49
N GLU A 11 -13.97 3.13 -5.31
CA GLU A 11 -13.23 3.12 -4.03
C GLU A 11 -12.39 1.85 -3.92
N LEU A 12 -12.97 0.70 -4.25
CA LEU A 12 -12.25 -0.57 -4.26
C LEU A 12 -11.11 -0.60 -5.29
N ALA A 13 -11.29 0.03 -6.46
CA ALA A 13 -10.25 0.14 -7.47
C ALA A 13 -9.05 0.95 -6.98
N GLU A 14 -9.27 2.05 -6.24
CA GLU A 14 -8.17 2.82 -5.64
C GLU A 14 -7.43 2.02 -4.56
N VAL A 15 -8.15 1.23 -3.74
CA VAL A 15 -7.51 0.29 -2.79
C VAL A 15 -6.63 -0.72 -3.53
N PHE A 16 -7.11 -1.35 -4.59
CA PHE A 16 -6.31 -2.30 -5.36
C PHE A 16 -5.12 -1.64 -6.07
N LYS A 17 -5.26 -0.40 -6.54
CA LYS A 17 -4.16 0.38 -7.14
C LYS A 17 -3.09 0.72 -6.10
N ALA A 18 -3.48 1.06 -4.87
CA ALA A 18 -2.55 1.26 -3.75
C ALA A 18 -1.86 -0.05 -3.34
N LEU A 19 -2.54 -1.18 -3.42
CA LEU A 19 -1.96 -2.49 -3.06
C LEU A 19 -1.21 -3.16 -4.22
N GLY A 20 -1.35 -2.72 -5.46
CA GLY A 20 -0.83 -3.37 -6.67
C GLY A 20 0.69 -3.33 -6.87
N HIS A 21 1.50 -3.34 -5.80
CA HIS A 21 2.96 -3.45 -5.87
C HIS A 21 3.46 -4.51 -4.88
N PRO A 22 4.43 -5.39 -5.26
CA PRO A 22 4.94 -6.44 -4.37
C PRO A 22 5.41 -5.93 -3.01
N THR A 23 6.19 -4.85 -2.99
CA THR A 23 6.71 -4.22 -1.76
C THR A 23 5.59 -3.70 -0.86
N ARG A 24 4.56 -3.08 -1.45
CA ARG A 24 3.40 -2.57 -0.70
C ARG A 24 2.58 -3.71 -0.09
N LEU A 25 2.37 -4.81 -0.83
CA LEU A 25 1.73 -6.02 -0.28
C LEU A 25 2.54 -6.63 0.86
N TRP A 26 3.87 -6.68 0.71
CA TRP A 26 4.75 -7.19 1.75
C TRP A 26 4.67 -6.35 3.02
N ILE A 27 4.71 -5.02 2.90
CA ILE A 27 4.57 -4.08 4.01
C ILE A 27 3.23 -4.28 4.72
N VAL A 28 2.11 -4.23 3.98
CA VAL A 28 0.76 -4.37 4.54
C VAL A 28 0.56 -5.73 5.22
N ARG A 29 1.06 -6.81 4.61
CA ARG A 29 0.98 -8.17 5.20
C ARG A 29 1.69 -8.26 6.55
N ASN A 30 2.80 -7.54 6.73
CA ASN A 30 3.54 -7.58 7.98
C ASN A 30 2.96 -6.59 9.01
N LEU A 31 2.49 -5.41 8.58
CA LEU A 31 1.74 -4.49 9.44
C LEU A 31 0.45 -5.10 10.00
N ALA A 32 -0.18 -6.01 9.24
CA ALA A 32 -1.35 -6.77 9.72
C ALA A 32 -1.03 -7.68 10.94
N LYS A 33 0.26 -7.92 11.24
CA LYS A 33 0.70 -8.70 12.41
C LYS A 33 1.08 -7.81 13.61
N GLY A 34 1.21 -6.50 13.40
CA GLY A 34 1.63 -5.54 14.41
C GLY A 34 2.40 -4.36 13.82
N GLU A 35 2.66 -3.35 14.66
CA GLU A 35 3.54 -2.24 14.28
C GLU A 35 4.96 -2.74 13.97
N MET A 36 5.64 -2.05 13.05
CA MET A 36 7.00 -2.38 12.61
C MET A 36 7.82 -1.12 12.39
N CYS A 37 9.13 -1.26 12.57
CA CYS A 37 10.06 -0.19 12.25
C CYS A 37 10.26 -0.10 10.73
N VAL A 38 10.48 1.12 10.23
CA VAL A 38 10.86 1.32 8.82
C VAL A 38 12.18 0.61 8.45
N CYS A 39 13.09 0.42 9.42
CA CYS A 39 14.31 -0.35 9.22
C CYS A 39 14.03 -1.81 8.89
N ASP A 40 13.00 -2.40 9.51
CA ASP A 40 12.60 -3.79 9.25
C ASP A 40 12.03 -3.94 7.82
N PHE A 41 11.46 -2.87 7.28
CA PHE A 41 11.00 -2.86 5.89
C PHE A 41 12.18 -2.84 4.92
N VAL A 42 13.17 -1.98 5.15
CA VAL A 42 14.41 -1.93 4.35
C VAL A 42 15.10 -3.28 4.35
N GLU A 43 15.25 -3.92 5.52
CA GLU A 43 15.86 -5.24 5.63
C GLU A 43 15.02 -6.33 4.95
N GLY A 44 13.70 -6.31 5.14
CA GLY A 44 12.80 -7.34 4.62
C GLY A 44 12.48 -7.25 3.13
N THR A 45 12.60 -6.06 2.53
CA THR A 45 12.34 -5.84 1.09
C THR A 45 13.62 -5.76 0.27
N GLY A 46 14.76 -5.46 0.90
CA GLY A 46 16.04 -5.21 0.22
C GLY A 46 16.10 -3.86 -0.51
N GLU A 47 15.14 -2.97 -0.24
CA GLU A 47 15.08 -1.65 -0.83
C GLU A 47 15.67 -0.58 0.07
N GLU A 48 16.12 0.53 -0.53
CA GLU A 48 16.60 1.67 0.26
C GLU A 48 15.45 2.46 0.92
N PHE A 49 15.78 3.21 1.98
CA PHE A 49 14.82 4.00 2.75
C PHE A 49 13.95 4.94 1.88
N SER A 50 14.52 5.53 0.84
CA SER A 50 13.80 6.41 -0.08
C SER A 50 12.70 5.67 -0.84
N SER A 51 13.00 4.47 -1.36
CA SER A 51 12.03 3.61 -2.05
C SER A 51 10.95 3.10 -1.10
N VAL A 52 11.32 2.65 0.10
CA VAL A 52 10.36 2.25 1.15
C VAL A 52 9.44 3.42 1.50
N SER A 53 9.97 4.63 1.67
CA SER A 53 9.18 5.83 1.96
C SER A 53 8.21 6.16 0.83
N GLN A 54 8.63 6.01 -0.43
CA GLN A 54 7.76 6.19 -1.59
C GLN A 54 6.64 5.14 -1.64
N HIS A 55 6.93 3.88 -1.30
CA HIS A 55 5.92 2.83 -1.23
C HIS A 55 4.91 3.05 -0.12
N LEU A 56 5.36 3.52 1.05
CA LEU A 56 4.46 3.92 2.14
C LEU A 56 3.55 5.06 1.72
N ASN A 57 4.09 6.13 1.11
CA ASN A 57 3.27 7.22 0.59
C ASN A 57 2.23 6.72 -0.43
N GLY A 58 2.62 5.81 -1.31
CA GLY A 58 1.71 5.20 -2.29
C GLY A 58 0.63 4.29 -1.70
N LEU A 59 0.66 3.98 -0.40
CA LEU A 59 -0.45 3.32 0.33
C LEU A 59 -1.48 4.33 0.85
N PHE A 60 -1.08 5.59 1.05
CA PHE A 60 -1.93 6.68 1.55
C PHE A 60 -2.52 7.55 0.45
N ASP A 61 -2.02 7.46 -0.79
CA ASP A 61 -2.35 8.34 -1.93
C ASP A 61 -3.77 8.16 -2.53
N GLY A 62 -4.75 7.82 -1.70
CA GLY A 62 -6.15 7.60 -2.09
C GLY A 62 -7.13 7.46 -0.94
N LEU A 63 -6.71 7.80 0.30
CA LEU A 63 -7.58 7.92 1.49
C LEU A 63 -7.94 9.38 1.76
#